data_AF-A0A3A9ZBV4-F1
#
_entry.id   AF-A0A3A9ZBV4-F1
#
_cell.length_a   1.000
_cell.length_b   1.000
_cell.length_c   1.000
_cell.angle_alpha   90.00
_cell.angle_beta   90.00
_cell.angle_gamma   90.00
#
_symmetry.space_group_name_H-M   'P 1'
#
loop_
_entity.id
_entity.type
_entity.pdbx_description
1 polymer ?
#
loop_
_entity_poly.entity_id
_entity_poly.type
_entity_poly.pdbx_seq_one_letter_code
_entity_poly.pdbx_strand_id
1 'polypeptide(L)'
;MAAATVGLLALPTAGPASAAPAGTPRALALSSSVSPPVITAGQTATQTITMSRAAPVGGMDVFVYGDARYNDFTSGRVHLPAGATSVSFPIRVGSYAVPTTVALHAQVSGRSLQRVAEVVVRPPTDQAVAELRFTPRVALANTWTTGVVVLRSPAPQGGVTVDVRRNTSYGPVVIMPLAVTVPAGSTTATFDAWVDSISEAEIIRPSAHLGASAAATELVVLPNRFDLGPGYARRGAVTEAAIGIGAAPNPDGVTIALTTTTEGVTVPPSVFVPPGSPGTTFPVTVSESASVSEPASITATWNGTSVTESLVIG
;
A
#
# COMPACT_ATOMS: atom_id res chain seq x y z
N MET A 1 -39.19 -35.73 -95.63
CA MET A 1 -38.53 -36.61 -94.65
C MET A 1 -37.17 -36.00 -94.35
N ALA A 2 -36.99 -35.45 -93.14
CA ALA A 2 -35.79 -34.71 -92.75
C ALA A 2 -35.21 -35.33 -91.47
N ALA A 3 -33.88 -35.46 -91.45
CA ALA A 3 -33.09 -36.27 -90.54
C ALA A 3 -32.89 -35.64 -89.16
N ALA A 4 -32.85 -36.49 -88.14
CA ALA A 4 -32.52 -36.15 -86.75
C ALA A 4 -31.06 -36.49 -86.45
N THR A 5 -30.34 -35.56 -85.83
CA THR A 5 -28.95 -35.72 -85.37
C THR A 5 -28.92 -35.77 -83.85
N VAL A 6 -28.17 -36.75 -83.33
CA VAL A 6 -28.02 -37.13 -81.92
C VAL A 6 -27.12 -36.14 -81.16
N GLY A 7 -27.60 -35.64 -80.02
CA GLY A 7 -26.85 -34.79 -79.10
C GLY A 7 -26.27 -35.57 -77.91
N LEU A 8 -24.95 -35.44 -77.72
CA LEU A 8 -24.12 -36.09 -76.70
C LEU A 8 -24.44 -35.57 -75.28
N LEU A 9 -24.83 -36.44 -74.34
CA LEU A 9 -24.92 -36.09 -72.91
C LEU A 9 -23.52 -36.20 -72.26
N ALA A 10 -22.93 -35.07 -71.88
CA ALA A 10 -21.70 -35.01 -71.08
C ALA A 10 -22.03 -35.04 -69.58
N LEU A 11 -21.29 -35.86 -68.83
CA LEU A 11 -21.35 -35.99 -67.37
C LEU A 11 -20.92 -34.66 -66.70
N PRO A 12 -21.61 -34.17 -65.65
CA PRO A 12 -21.14 -33.02 -64.90
C PRO A 12 -19.88 -33.38 -64.12
N THR A 13 -18.82 -32.63 -64.41
CA THR A 13 -17.53 -32.64 -63.74
C THR A 13 -17.67 -32.21 -62.28
N ALA A 14 -17.08 -32.99 -61.36
CA ALA A 14 -16.96 -32.64 -59.96
C ALA A 14 -16.09 -31.38 -59.81
N GLY A 15 -16.68 -30.27 -59.37
CA GLY A 15 -15.97 -29.06 -58.99
C GLY A 15 -15.08 -29.29 -57.76
N PRO A 16 -13.99 -28.52 -57.59
CA PRO A 16 -13.02 -28.75 -56.53
C PRO A 16 -13.67 -28.60 -55.14
N ALA A 17 -13.31 -29.53 -54.26
CA ALA A 17 -13.65 -29.53 -52.85
C ALA A 17 -13.31 -28.16 -52.24
N SER A 18 -14.33 -27.44 -51.78
CA SER A 18 -14.18 -26.23 -50.99
C SER A 18 -13.49 -26.63 -49.68
N ALA A 19 -12.21 -26.27 -49.55
CA ALA A 19 -11.47 -26.40 -48.32
C ALA A 19 -12.19 -25.61 -47.22
N ALA A 20 -12.64 -26.31 -46.18
CA ALA A 20 -13.18 -25.69 -44.98
C ALA A 20 -12.19 -24.65 -44.45
N PRO A 21 -12.65 -23.44 -44.04
CA PRO A 21 -11.75 -22.43 -43.52
C PRO A 21 -11.03 -22.98 -42.28
N ALA A 22 -9.70 -22.84 -42.32
CA ALA A 22 -8.78 -23.16 -41.24
C ALA A 22 -9.31 -22.61 -39.91
N GLY A 23 -9.17 -23.45 -38.88
CA GLY A 23 -9.77 -23.25 -37.57
C GLY A 23 -9.66 -21.83 -37.04
N THR A 24 -10.75 -21.37 -36.44
CA THR A 24 -10.73 -20.28 -35.47
C THR A 24 -9.49 -20.46 -34.58
N PRO A 25 -8.68 -19.40 -34.33
CA PRO A 25 -7.59 -19.50 -33.37
C PRO A 25 -8.22 -19.87 -32.03
N ARG A 26 -8.17 -21.17 -31.70
CA ARG A 26 -8.71 -21.72 -30.45
C ARG A 26 -8.06 -20.91 -29.34
N ALA A 27 -8.88 -20.16 -28.61
CA ALA A 27 -8.40 -19.28 -27.55
C ALA A 27 -7.46 -20.08 -26.63
N LEU A 28 -6.27 -19.52 -26.34
CA LEU A 28 -5.46 -20.02 -25.23
C LEU A 28 -6.33 -19.87 -23.99
N ALA A 29 -6.82 -20.98 -23.46
CA ALA A 29 -7.59 -20.98 -22.24
C ALA A 29 -6.58 -20.82 -21.10
N LEU A 30 -6.68 -19.68 -20.42
CA LEU A 30 -6.03 -19.42 -19.15
C LEU A 30 -7.02 -19.85 -18.08
N SER A 31 -6.74 -20.95 -17.40
CA SER A 31 -7.44 -21.28 -16.16
C SER A 31 -6.50 -20.93 -15.01
N SER A 32 -7.04 -20.36 -13.94
CA SER A 32 -6.28 -20.31 -12.69
C SER A 32 -7.12 -20.88 -11.57
N SER A 33 -6.47 -21.65 -10.70
CA SER A 33 -7.06 -22.08 -9.45
C SER A 33 -6.37 -21.35 -8.32
N VAL A 34 -7.13 -21.00 -7.28
CA VAL A 34 -6.58 -20.52 -6.04
C VAL A 34 -6.94 -21.52 -4.96
N SER A 35 -5.91 -22.01 -4.26
CA SER A 35 -6.06 -22.90 -3.13
C SER A 35 -5.39 -22.28 -1.91
N PRO A 36 -6.13 -21.99 -0.82
CA PRO A 36 -7.58 -22.14 -0.66
C PRO A 36 -8.38 -21.01 -1.34
N PRO A 37 -9.62 -21.26 -1.83
CA PRO A 37 -10.46 -20.25 -2.48
C PRO A 37 -11.08 -19.24 -1.50
N VAL A 38 -11.11 -19.61 -0.21
CA VAL A 38 -11.51 -18.73 0.90
C VAL A 38 -10.32 -18.63 1.83
N ILE A 39 -9.85 -17.40 2.07
CA ILE A 39 -8.78 -17.12 3.02
C ILE A 39 -9.28 -16.18 4.12
N THR A 40 -8.69 -16.31 5.30
CA THR A 40 -8.85 -15.30 6.36
C THR A 40 -7.88 -14.16 6.09
N ALA A 41 -8.26 -12.91 6.41
CA ALA A 41 -7.36 -11.77 6.24
C ALA A 41 -6.03 -12.03 6.96
N GLY A 42 -4.93 -11.83 6.23
CA GLY A 42 -3.58 -12.12 6.72
C GLY A 42 -3.03 -13.51 6.41
N GLN A 43 -3.83 -14.39 5.81
CA GLN A 43 -3.36 -15.68 5.29
C GLN A 43 -2.86 -15.57 3.85
N THR A 44 -2.00 -16.50 3.46
CA THR A 44 -1.54 -16.68 2.07
C THR A 44 -2.40 -17.70 1.35
N ALA A 45 -2.69 -17.44 0.07
CA ALA A 45 -3.22 -18.43 -0.85
C ALA A 45 -2.14 -18.80 -1.88
N THR A 46 -2.27 -19.96 -2.51
CA THR A 46 -1.46 -20.32 -3.67
C THR A 46 -2.32 -20.21 -4.91
N GLN A 47 -1.88 -19.39 -5.87
CA GLN A 47 -2.49 -19.33 -7.19
C GLN A 47 -1.69 -20.19 -8.16
N THR A 48 -2.39 -21.08 -8.84
CA THR A 48 -1.85 -21.89 -9.93
C THR A 48 -2.46 -21.43 -11.23
N ILE A 49 -1.67 -20.79 -12.09
CA ILE A 49 -2.07 -20.46 -13.46
C ILE A 49 -1.72 -21.64 -14.34
N THR A 50 -2.72 -22.18 -15.04
CA THR A 50 -2.58 -23.27 -16.01
C THR A 50 -2.95 -22.75 -17.40
N MET A 51 -2.15 -23.12 -18.39
CA MET A 51 -2.38 -22.77 -19.78
C MET A 51 -2.74 -24.01 -20.59
N SER A 52 -3.64 -23.85 -21.55
CA SER A 52 -4.02 -24.94 -22.46
C SER A 52 -2.90 -25.46 -23.37
N ARG A 53 -1.76 -24.76 -23.44
CA ARG A 53 -0.56 -25.14 -24.20
C ARG A 53 0.70 -24.80 -23.42
N ALA A 54 1.77 -25.56 -23.67
CA ALA A 54 3.09 -25.28 -23.12
C ALA A 54 3.61 -23.92 -23.60
N ALA A 55 4.30 -23.19 -22.73
CA ALA A 55 4.91 -21.91 -23.09
C ALA A 55 5.89 -22.05 -24.27
N PRO A 56 5.97 -21.04 -25.16
CA PRO A 56 6.92 -21.02 -26.27
C PRO A 56 8.38 -21.21 -25.83
N VAL A 57 9.23 -21.65 -26.76
CA VAL A 57 10.69 -21.64 -26.59
C VAL A 57 11.13 -20.19 -26.36
N GLY A 58 11.66 -19.89 -25.16
CA GLY A 58 11.95 -18.53 -24.69
C GLY A 58 11.15 -18.08 -23.47
N GLY A 59 10.16 -18.87 -23.03
CA GLY A 59 9.29 -18.51 -21.91
C GLY A 59 8.30 -17.42 -22.27
N MET A 60 7.44 -17.05 -21.32
CA MET A 60 6.42 -16.03 -21.53
C MET A 60 6.05 -15.35 -20.23
N ASP A 61 5.88 -14.02 -20.27
CA ASP A 61 5.41 -13.27 -19.12
C ASP A 61 3.88 -13.21 -19.09
N VAL A 62 3.33 -13.48 -17.92
CA VAL A 62 1.91 -13.31 -17.59
C VAL A 62 1.81 -12.13 -16.63
N PHE A 63 1.12 -11.08 -17.06
CA PHE A 63 0.79 -9.97 -16.19
C PHE A 63 -0.39 -10.35 -15.33
N VAL A 64 -0.27 -10.14 -14.03
CA VAL A 64 -1.31 -10.48 -13.06
C VAL A 64 -1.73 -9.22 -12.33
N TYR A 65 -3.05 -9.06 -12.16
CA TYR A 65 -3.65 -7.87 -11.58
C TYR A 65 -4.72 -8.29 -10.57
N GLY A 66 -4.81 -7.53 -9.48
CA GLY A 66 -5.76 -7.76 -8.41
C GLY A 66 -5.94 -6.48 -7.62
N ASP A 67 -5.94 -6.59 -6.28
CA ASP A 67 -5.87 -5.42 -5.42
C ASP A 67 -4.43 -4.90 -5.28
N ALA A 68 -4.26 -3.79 -4.55
CA ALA A 68 -2.94 -3.20 -4.33
C ALA A 68 -1.96 -4.19 -3.66
N ARG A 69 -2.44 -5.01 -2.71
CA ARG A 69 -1.58 -6.00 -2.03
C ARG A 69 -1.17 -7.15 -2.94
N TYR A 70 -2.08 -7.61 -3.79
CA TYR A 70 -1.78 -8.62 -4.79
C TYR A 70 -0.75 -8.12 -5.79
N ASN A 71 -0.91 -6.90 -6.30
CA ASN A 71 0.00 -6.32 -7.28
C ASN A 71 1.43 -6.15 -6.72
N ASP A 72 1.55 -5.67 -5.48
CA ASP A 72 2.86 -5.51 -4.84
C ASP A 72 3.52 -6.86 -4.51
N PHE A 73 2.74 -7.86 -4.07
CA PHE A 73 3.29 -9.18 -3.75
C PHE A 73 3.77 -9.95 -5.00
N THR A 74 3.04 -9.81 -6.11
CA THR A 74 3.35 -10.50 -7.38
C THR A 74 4.24 -9.67 -8.30
N SER A 75 4.58 -8.42 -7.92
CA SER A 75 5.22 -7.43 -8.79
C SER A 75 4.47 -7.22 -10.13
N GLY A 76 3.19 -7.57 -10.19
CA GLY A 76 2.32 -7.54 -11.37
C GLY A 76 2.74 -8.46 -12.52
N ARG A 77 3.75 -9.33 -12.35
CA ARG A 77 4.32 -10.15 -13.42
C ARG A 77 4.78 -11.51 -12.92
N VAL A 78 4.41 -12.55 -13.65
CA VAL A 78 4.85 -13.92 -13.41
C VAL A 78 5.50 -14.46 -14.67
N HIS A 79 6.77 -14.87 -14.57
CA HIS A 79 7.48 -15.48 -15.68
C HIS A 79 7.18 -16.96 -15.77
N LEU A 80 6.78 -17.43 -16.96
CA LEU A 80 6.58 -18.83 -17.25
C LEU A 80 7.77 -19.40 -18.04
N PRO A 81 8.53 -20.37 -17.50
CA PRO A 81 9.66 -20.94 -18.20
C PRO A 81 9.21 -21.73 -19.44
N ALA A 82 10.10 -21.82 -20.43
CA ALA A 82 9.84 -22.52 -21.69
C ALA A 82 9.38 -23.96 -21.44
N GLY A 83 8.31 -24.40 -22.13
CA GLY A 83 7.77 -25.75 -21.99
C GLY A 83 6.85 -25.97 -20.77
N ALA A 84 6.77 -25.04 -19.82
CA ALA A 84 5.85 -25.16 -18.70
C ALA A 84 4.40 -24.88 -19.12
N THR A 85 3.47 -25.70 -18.62
CA THR A 85 2.01 -25.53 -18.81
C THR A 85 1.34 -24.93 -17.57
N SER A 86 2.03 -24.92 -16.42
CA SER A 86 1.51 -24.38 -15.17
C SER A 86 2.60 -23.71 -14.34
N VAL A 87 2.22 -22.68 -13.59
CA VAL A 87 3.04 -22.06 -12.55
C VAL A 87 2.20 -21.88 -11.30
N SER A 88 2.78 -22.21 -10.16
CA SER A 88 2.19 -21.93 -8.86
C SER A 88 3.02 -20.89 -8.14
N PHE A 89 2.37 -19.87 -7.62
CA PHE A 89 3.00 -18.83 -6.82
C PHE A 89 2.13 -18.46 -5.62
N PRO A 90 2.74 -18.11 -4.49
CA PRO A 90 2.00 -17.58 -3.36
C PRO A 90 1.40 -16.22 -3.73
N ILE A 91 0.19 -15.96 -3.26
CA ILE A 91 -0.53 -14.71 -3.43
C ILE A 91 -1.07 -14.24 -2.09
N ARG A 92 -1.19 -12.92 -1.98
CA ARG A 92 -1.86 -12.24 -0.87
C ARG A 92 -2.81 -11.22 -1.45
N VAL A 93 -3.87 -10.95 -0.70
CA VAL A 93 -4.86 -9.92 -0.97
C VAL A 93 -5.06 -9.12 0.31
N GLY A 94 -5.54 -7.89 0.18
CA GLY A 94 -5.73 -6.99 1.31
C GLY A 94 -6.69 -7.53 2.36
N SER A 95 -6.54 -6.99 3.56
CA SER A 95 -7.48 -7.12 4.65
C SER A 95 -8.71 -6.25 4.40
N TYR A 96 -9.88 -6.85 4.64
CA TYR A 96 -11.17 -6.19 4.50
C TYR A 96 -11.99 -6.38 5.79
N ALA A 97 -12.73 -5.35 6.18
CA ALA A 97 -13.57 -5.37 7.38
C ALA A 97 -14.80 -6.29 7.24
N VAL A 98 -15.22 -6.57 6.01
CA VAL A 98 -16.33 -7.45 5.66
C VAL A 98 -15.85 -8.52 4.68
N PRO A 99 -16.52 -9.69 4.62
CA PRO A 99 -16.23 -10.70 3.62
C PRO A 99 -16.26 -10.11 2.21
N THR A 100 -15.09 -10.02 1.58
CA THR A 100 -14.94 -9.37 0.26
C THR A 100 -14.42 -10.39 -0.74
N THR A 101 -15.03 -10.41 -1.91
CA THR A 101 -14.58 -11.27 -3.02
C THR A 101 -13.66 -10.44 -3.92
N VAL A 102 -12.39 -10.81 -3.96
CA VAL A 102 -11.38 -10.16 -4.81
C VAL A 102 -11.29 -10.93 -6.11
N ALA A 103 -11.57 -10.25 -7.22
CA ALA A 103 -11.37 -10.79 -8.56
C ALA A 103 -9.90 -10.70 -8.93
N LEU A 104 -9.31 -11.82 -9.35
CA LEU A 104 -7.96 -11.89 -9.88
C LEU A 104 -8.00 -11.94 -11.40
N HIS A 105 -7.18 -11.10 -12.00
CA HIS A 105 -7.07 -10.94 -13.43
C HIS A 105 -5.68 -11.35 -13.88
N ALA A 106 -5.60 -12.00 -15.03
CA ALA A 106 -4.34 -12.29 -15.68
C ALA A 106 -4.42 -11.98 -17.18
N GLN A 107 -3.29 -11.55 -17.72
CA GLN A 107 -3.15 -11.15 -19.10
C GLN A 107 -1.83 -11.71 -19.63
N VAL A 108 -1.92 -12.40 -20.75
CA VAL A 108 -0.75 -12.77 -21.54
C VAL A 108 -0.43 -11.64 -22.49
N SER A 109 0.86 -11.32 -22.69
CA SER A 109 1.34 -10.31 -23.65
C SER A 109 0.60 -10.39 -24.99
N GLY A 110 -0.04 -9.29 -25.40
CA GLY A 110 -0.78 -9.20 -26.66
C GLY A 110 -2.22 -9.75 -26.63
N ARG A 111 -2.76 -10.08 -25.46
CA ARG A 111 -4.17 -10.51 -25.28
C ARG A 111 -4.95 -9.59 -24.35
N SER A 112 -6.28 -9.72 -24.34
CA SER A 112 -7.13 -9.01 -23.39
C SER A 112 -6.96 -9.56 -21.98
N LEU A 113 -7.11 -8.67 -20.99
CA LEU A 113 -7.15 -9.02 -19.58
C LEU A 113 -8.34 -9.97 -19.33
N GLN A 114 -8.07 -11.14 -18.80
CA GLN A 114 -9.09 -12.13 -18.48
C GLN A 114 -9.21 -12.27 -16.96
N ARG A 115 -10.44 -12.43 -16.48
CA ARG A 115 -10.69 -12.78 -15.08
C ARG A 115 -10.44 -14.27 -14.91
N VAL A 116 -9.43 -14.63 -14.14
CA VAL A 116 -8.91 -16.00 -14.09
C VAL A 116 -9.22 -16.72 -12.78
N ALA A 117 -9.49 -16.00 -11.70
CA ALA A 117 -9.86 -16.55 -10.41
C ALA A 117 -10.57 -15.53 -9.52
N GLU A 118 -11.10 -16.01 -8.41
CA GLU A 118 -11.64 -15.23 -7.31
C GLU A 118 -11.08 -15.75 -5.99
N VAL A 119 -10.90 -14.85 -5.04
CA VAL A 119 -10.53 -15.19 -3.67
C VAL A 119 -11.47 -14.48 -2.73
N VAL A 120 -12.13 -15.24 -1.86
CA VAL A 120 -12.98 -14.66 -0.81
C VAL A 120 -12.13 -14.44 0.44
N VAL A 121 -12.01 -13.19 0.87
CA VAL A 121 -11.31 -12.82 2.10
C VAL A 121 -12.32 -12.64 3.21
N ARG A 122 -12.19 -13.40 4.30
CA ARG A 122 -13.01 -13.23 5.51
C ARG A 122 -12.22 -12.53 6.60
N PRO A 123 -12.83 -11.62 7.37
CA PRO A 123 -12.17 -11.04 8.54
C PRO A 123 -11.92 -12.14 9.59
N PRO A 124 -10.76 -12.16 10.27
CA PRO A 124 -10.54 -13.03 11.41
C PRO A 124 -11.48 -12.66 12.56
N THR A 125 -12.06 -13.67 13.20
CA THR A 125 -12.91 -13.50 14.40
C THR A 125 -12.09 -13.46 15.68
N ASP A 126 -10.99 -14.22 15.74
CA ASP A 126 -10.23 -14.45 16.98
C ASP A 126 -8.95 -13.61 17.05
N GLN A 127 -8.67 -12.82 16.01
CA GLN A 127 -7.46 -12.01 15.93
C GLN A 127 -7.76 -10.57 15.55
N ALA A 128 -7.11 -9.68 16.26
CA ALA A 128 -7.25 -8.25 16.10
C ALA A 128 -5.91 -7.59 16.38
N VAL A 129 -5.66 -6.46 15.71
CA VAL A 129 -4.53 -5.59 16.02
C VAL A 129 -4.83 -4.88 17.33
N ALA A 130 -3.98 -5.06 18.33
CA ALA A 130 -4.05 -4.37 19.60
C ALA A 130 -3.39 -2.98 19.51
N GLU A 131 -2.20 -2.95 18.91
CA GLU A 131 -1.36 -1.76 18.92
C GLU A 131 -0.40 -1.77 17.71
N LEU A 132 -0.09 -0.58 17.22
CA LEU A 132 1.07 -0.32 16.36
C LEU A 132 1.91 0.75 17.08
N ARG A 133 3.21 0.52 17.23
CA ARG A 133 4.13 1.50 17.83
C ARG A 133 5.43 1.59 17.04
N PHE A 134 6.09 2.73 17.09
CA PHE A 134 7.42 2.93 16.50
C PHE A 134 8.44 3.24 17.58
N THR A 135 9.66 2.73 17.41
CA THR A 135 10.80 3.00 18.29
C THR A 135 12.01 3.26 17.41
N PRO A 136 12.48 4.52 17.32
CA PRO A 136 11.95 5.73 17.95
C PRO A 136 10.63 6.25 17.31
N ARG A 137 9.79 6.94 18.10
CA ARG A 137 8.54 7.59 17.62
C ARG A 137 8.77 8.94 16.93
N VAL A 138 9.96 9.50 17.10
CA VAL A 138 10.44 10.72 16.45
C VAL A 138 11.72 10.33 15.73
N ALA A 139 11.72 10.43 14.41
CA ALA A 139 12.82 9.97 13.58
C ALA A 139 13.33 11.11 12.69
N LEU A 140 14.64 11.11 12.46
CA LEU A 140 15.30 12.05 11.56
C LEU A 140 15.27 11.54 10.12
N ALA A 141 15.34 12.46 9.17
CA ALA A 141 15.52 12.14 7.75
C ALA A 141 16.80 11.31 7.54
N ASN A 142 16.70 10.29 6.68
CA ASN A 142 17.75 9.31 6.38
C ASN A 142 18.12 8.43 7.58
N THR A 143 17.14 8.07 8.41
CA THR A 143 17.34 7.14 9.54
C THR A 143 16.31 6.01 9.52
N TRP A 144 16.66 4.91 10.19
CA TRP A 144 15.77 3.78 10.41
C TRP A 144 14.97 3.96 11.70
N THR A 145 13.71 3.55 11.68
CA THR A 145 12.88 3.32 12.87
C THR A 145 12.28 1.93 12.82
N THR A 146 12.11 1.30 13.98
CA THR A 146 11.51 -0.03 14.08
C THR A 146 10.04 0.10 14.45
N GLY A 147 9.17 -0.38 13.56
CA GLY A 147 7.75 -0.55 13.84
C GLY A 147 7.48 -1.88 14.52
N VAL A 148 6.57 -1.90 15.48
CA VAL A 148 6.12 -3.09 16.21
C VAL A 148 4.61 -3.19 16.12
N VAL A 149 4.13 -4.30 15.58
CA VAL A 149 2.71 -4.65 15.56
C VAL A 149 2.44 -5.62 16.70
N VAL A 150 1.41 -5.32 17.49
CA VAL A 150 0.93 -6.17 18.58
C VAL A 150 -0.47 -6.66 18.25
N LEU A 151 -0.69 -7.97 18.38
CA LEU A 151 -1.98 -8.63 18.28
C LEU A 151 -2.60 -8.82 19.67
N ARG A 152 -3.93 -8.86 19.73
CA ARG A 152 -4.67 -9.13 20.98
C ARG A 152 -4.54 -10.59 21.45
N SER A 153 -4.26 -11.50 20.53
CA SER A 153 -4.16 -12.94 20.76
C SER A 153 -2.97 -13.50 19.98
N PRO A 154 -2.37 -14.61 20.44
CA PRO A 154 -1.29 -15.29 19.71
C PRO A 154 -1.73 -15.64 18.29
N ALA A 155 -0.83 -15.49 17.31
CA ALA A 155 -1.13 -15.87 15.94
C ALA A 155 -1.38 -17.39 15.82
N PRO A 156 -2.37 -17.82 15.02
CA PRO A 156 -2.68 -19.22 14.78
C PRO A 156 -1.52 -19.94 14.09
N GLN A 157 -1.63 -21.26 14.02
CA GLN A 157 -0.69 -22.08 13.27
C GLN A 157 -0.65 -21.61 11.80
N GLY A 158 0.56 -21.36 11.28
CA GLY A 158 0.77 -20.70 9.96
C GLY A 158 1.07 -19.20 10.04
N GLY A 159 0.93 -18.58 11.22
CA GLY A 159 1.18 -17.14 11.40
C GLY A 159 0.08 -16.28 10.80
N VAL A 160 0.17 -14.96 11.02
CA VAL A 160 -0.77 -14.00 10.45
C VAL A 160 -0.09 -12.75 9.95
N THR A 161 -0.47 -12.35 8.74
CA THR A 161 0.01 -11.12 8.14
C THR A 161 -0.91 -9.96 8.46
N VAL A 162 -0.34 -8.88 8.98
CA VAL A 162 -1.03 -7.61 9.22
C VAL A 162 -0.66 -6.63 8.12
N ASP A 163 -1.66 -5.97 7.55
CA ASP A 163 -1.44 -4.95 6.53
C ASP A 163 -1.01 -3.64 7.18
N VAL A 164 0.15 -3.11 6.78
CA VAL A 164 0.62 -1.81 7.22
C VAL A 164 0.34 -0.78 6.13
N ARG A 165 -0.37 0.28 6.51
CA ARG A 165 -0.70 1.42 5.67
C ARG A 165 0.06 2.62 6.20
N ARG A 166 0.80 3.29 5.33
CA ARG A 166 1.61 4.46 5.69
C ARG A 166 0.73 5.68 6.02
N ASN A 167 -0.40 5.79 5.31
CA ASN A 167 -1.38 6.86 5.45
C ASN A 167 -0.74 8.26 5.32
N THR A 168 0.08 8.44 4.28
CA THR A 168 0.71 9.72 3.94
C THR A 168 -0.05 10.35 2.76
N SER A 169 -0.34 11.65 2.85
CA SER A 169 -1.08 12.39 1.82
C SER A 169 -0.19 12.88 0.68
N TYR A 170 1.11 13.08 0.93
CA TYR A 170 2.08 13.60 -0.04
C TYR A 170 3.38 12.78 0.02
N GLY A 171 3.61 11.93 -0.98
CA GLY A 171 4.90 11.25 -1.22
C GLY A 171 5.36 10.22 -0.16
N PRO A 172 6.34 9.36 -0.47
CA PRO A 172 6.85 8.37 0.47
C PRO A 172 7.94 8.97 1.37
N VAL A 173 7.56 9.79 2.35
CA VAL A 173 8.49 10.24 3.40
C VAL A 173 9.00 9.07 4.24
N VAL A 174 8.17 8.03 4.40
CA VAL A 174 8.55 6.81 5.12
C VAL A 174 8.33 5.60 4.23
N ILE A 175 9.39 4.83 4.04
CA ILE A 175 9.42 3.56 3.33
C ILE A 175 9.32 2.45 4.36
N MET A 176 8.22 1.71 4.36
CA MET A 176 8.00 0.57 5.26
C MET A 176 7.30 -0.54 4.48
N PRO A 177 7.41 -1.80 4.94
CA PRO A 177 6.69 -2.89 4.30
C PRO A 177 5.19 -2.64 4.36
N LEU A 178 4.52 -3.07 3.30
CA LEU A 178 3.07 -2.96 3.17
C LEU A 178 2.35 -4.01 4.01
N ALA A 179 3.05 -5.03 4.46
CA ALA A 179 2.50 -6.09 5.27
C ALA A 179 3.60 -6.73 6.14
N VAL A 180 3.24 -7.14 7.35
CA VAL A 180 4.16 -7.70 8.35
C VAL A 180 3.60 -9.04 8.79
N THR A 181 4.43 -10.09 8.76
CA THR A 181 3.99 -11.43 9.17
C THR A 181 4.33 -11.66 10.64
N VAL A 182 3.31 -11.90 11.45
CA VAL A 182 3.41 -12.35 12.84
C VAL A 182 3.58 -13.86 12.85
N PRO A 183 4.70 -14.39 13.38
CA PRO A 183 4.93 -15.84 13.46
C PRO A 183 3.87 -16.54 14.31
N ALA A 184 3.59 -17.81 13.99
CA ALA A 184 2.67 -18.64 14.78
C ALA A 184 3.05 -18.66 16.27
N GLY A 185 2.05 -18.55 17.14
CA GLY A 185 2.23 -18.49 18.60
C GLY A 185 2.75 -17.14 19.14
N SER A 186 3.21 -16.22 18.27
CA SER A 186 3.63 -14.88 18.69
C SER A 186 2.45 -13.91 18.71
N THR A 187 2.48 -12.95 19.63
CA THR A 187 1.57 -11.79 19.63
C THR A 187 2.21 -10.57 18.99
N THR A 188 3.51 -10.59 18.69
CA THR A 188 4.24 -9.42 18.22
C THR A 188 5.06 -9.72 16.97
N ALA A 189 5.15 -8.74 16.08
CA ALA A 189 6.10 -8.71 14.98
C ALA A 189 6.73 -7.34 14.85
N THR A 190 8.00 -7.33 14.44
CA THR A 190 8.76 -6.11 14.17
C THR A 190 9.00 -5.95 12.69
N PHE A 191 9.13 -4.72 12.25
CA PHE A 191 9.52 -4.37 10.88
C PHE A 191 10.33 -3.10 10.87
N ASP A 192 11.17 -2.96 9.85
CA ASP A 192 11.99 -1.78 9.67
C ASP A 192 11.27 -0.77 8.77
N ALA A 193 11.37 0.50 9.13
CA ALA A 193 10.88 1.62 8.36
C ALA A 193 12.02 2.63 8.16
N TRP A 194 12.26 3.02 6.92
CA TRP A 194 13.24 4.01 6.53
C TRP A 194 12.56 5.36 6.34
N VAL A 195 13.07 6.40 6.98
CA VAL A 195 12.64 7.78 6.76
C VAL A 195 13.51 8.37 5.66
N ASP A 196 12.92 8.69 4.52
CA ASP A 196 13.60 9.33 3.40
C ASP A 196 13.86 10.82 3.69
N SER A 197 14.54 11.50 2.77
CA SER A 197 14.72 12.94 2.84
C SER A 197 13.37 13.67 2.87
N ILE A 198 13.21 14.58 3.84
CA ILE A 198 12.05 15.45 3.98
C ILE A 198 12.50 16.91 4.04
N SER A 199 11.68 17.81 3.50
CA SER A 199 11.93 19.25 3.50
C SER A 199 11.48 19.94 4.78
N GLU A 200 10.43 19.45 5.42
CA GLU A 200 9.75 20.09 6.56
C GLU A 200 9.40 19.03 7.61
N ALA A 201 9.19 19.43 8.87
CA ALA A 201 8.71 18.54 9.91
C ALA A 201 7.27 18.08 9.61
N GLU A 202 7.02 16.78 9.72
CA GLU A 202 5.70 16.20 9.43
C GLU A 202 5.28 15.20 10.51
N ILE A 203 3.97 15.12 10.76
CA ILE A 203 3.34 14.07 11.55
C ILE A 203 2.56 13.17 10.62
N ILE A 204 3.00 11.92 10.49
CA ILE A 204 2.28 10.91 9.73
C ILE A 204 1.54 9.96 10.68
N ARG A 205 0.48 9.31 10.19
CA ARG A 205 -0.33 8.36 10.98
C ARG A 205 -0.36 6.95 10.36
N PRO A 206 0.75 6.20 10.38
CA PRO A 206 0.75 4.82 9.94
C PRO A 206 -0.28 4.00 10.71
N SER A 207 -0.86 3.01 10.03
CA SER A 207 -1.88 2.14 10.60
C SER A 207 -1.69 0.70 10.19
N ALA A 208 -1.91 -0.21 11.13
CA ALA A 208 -1.88 -1.65 10.95
C ALA A 208 -3.31 -2.20 10.92
N HIS A 209 -3.64 -3.00 9.91
CA HIS A 209 -4.99 -3.48 9.61
C HIS A 209 -5.01 -5.01 9.56
N LEU A 210 -5.98 -5.61 10.23
CA LEU A 210 -6.26 -7.03 10.19
C LEU A 210 -7.79 -7.23 10.22
N GLY A 211 -8.37 -7.48 9.06
CA GLY A 211 -9.83 -7.57 8.89
C GLY A 211 -10.52 -6.25 9.25
N ALA A 212 -11.41 -6.31 10.25
CA ALA A 212 -12.12 -5.14 10.78
C ALA A 212 -11.31 -4.37 11.85
N SER A 213 -10.21 -4.94 12.35
CA SER A 213 -9.38 -4.30 13.37
C SER A 213 -8.31 -3.43 12.73
N ALA A 214 -8.19 -2.20 13.20
CA ALA A 214 -7.12 -1.29 12.82
C ALA A 214 -6.52 -0.61 14.06
N ALA A 215 -5.20 -0.45 14.08
CA ALA A 215 -4.49 0.38 15.06
C ALA A 215 -3.64 1.39 14.32
N ALA A 216 -3.72 2.65 14.71
CA ALA A 216 -2.92 3.73 14.15
C ALA A 216 -2.07 4.37 15.24
N THR A 217 -0.90 4.86 14.86
CA THR A 217 -0.01 5.63 15.75
C THR A 217 0.52 6.83 15.00
N GLU A 218 0.87 7.86 15.73
CA GLU A 218 1.63 8.99 15.20
C GLU A 218 3.12 8.60 15.11
N LEU A 219 3.75 9.04 14.03
CA LEU A 219 5.19 8.99 13.83
C LEU A 219 5.61 10.39 13.34
N VAL A 220 6.49 11.01 14.11
CA VAL A 220 7.02 12.34 13.80
C VAL A 220 8.30 12.16 12.99
N VAL A 221 8.37 12.80 11.84
CA VAL A 221 9.52 12.77 10.94
C VAL A 221 10.05 14.17 10.75
N LEU A 222 11.36 14.32 10.93
CA LEU A 222 12.00 15.63 11.03
C LEU A 222 13.18 15.73 10.06
N PRO A 223 13.41 16.89 9.42
CA PRO A 223 14.64 17.12 8.70
C PRO A 223 15.83 17.22 9.67
N ASN A 224 17.06 17.12 9.15
CA ASN A 224 18.29 17.17 9.94
C ASN A 224 18.68 18.59 10.41
N ARG A 225 17.71 19.49 10.57
CA ARG A 225 17.89 20.90 10.98
C ARG A 225 16.78 21.31 11.95
N PHE A 226 16.96 22.47 12.58
CA PHE A 226 15.88 23.10 13.35
C PHE A 226 14.73 23.46 12.39
N ASP A 227 13.53 22.95 12.67
CA ASP A 227 12.41 22.97 11.72
C ASP A 227 11.06 22.80 12.44
N LEU A 228 9.99 23.28 11.82
CA LEU A 228 8.63 23.34 12.37
C LEU A 228 7.63 22.99 11.26
N GLY A 229 6.63 22.16 11.56
CA GLY A 229 5.60 21.74 10.60
C GLY A 229 4.71 20.62 11.17
N PRO A 230 3.68 20.11 10.47
CA PRO A 230 3.18 20.61 9.21
C PRO A 230 2.29 21.85 9.40
N GLY A 231 2.21 22.67 8.35
CA GLY A 231 1.45 23.91 8.29
C GLY A 231 -0.03 23.76 7.94
N TYR A 232 -0.79 22.84 8.56
CA TYR A 232 -2.26 22.81 8.38
C TYR A 232 -3.02 22.67 9.69
N ALA A 233 -4.08 23.46 9.87
CA ALA A 233 -5.02 23.30 10.97
C ALA A 233 -6.47 23.55 10.53
N ARG A 234 -7.41 22.94 11.26
CA ARG A 234 -8.85 23.17 11.07
C ARG A 234 -9.35 24.18 12.10
N ARG A 235 -10.25 25.07 11.69
CA ARG A 235 -10.97 25.93 12.63
C ARG A 235 -11.77 25.13 13.64
N GLY A 236 -11.79 25.62 14.89
CA GLY A 236 -12.46 24.96 16.00
C GLY A 236 -11.77 23.68 16.48
N ALA A 237 -10.59 23.35 15.96
CA ALA A 237 -9.86 22.14 16.30
C ALA A 237 -8.54 22.46 17.00
N VAL A 238 -8.06 21.45 17.74
CA VAL A 238 -6.67 21.38 18.20
C VAL A 238 -5.93 20.46 17.24
N THR A 239 -4.89 20.98 16.59
CA THR A 239 -4.02 20.22 15.69
C THR A 239 -2.65 20.06 16.33
N GLU A 240 -2.07 18.87 16.26
CA GLU A 240 -0.67 18.66 16.65
C GLU A 240 0.27 19.19 15.55
N ALA A 241 1.25 19.99 15.96
CA ALA A 241 2.38 20.39 15.14
C ALA A 241 3.66 19.72 15.67
N ALA A 242 4.54 19.31 14.77
CA ALA A 242 5.86 18.79 15.06
C ALA A 242 6.91 19.91 15.06
N ILE A 243 7.88 19.78 15.96
CA ILE A 243 9.05 20.63 16.00
C ILE A 243 10.30 19.78 16.20
N GLY A 244 11.33 20.06 15.40
CA GLY A 244 12.58 19.34 15.43
C GLY A 244 13.76 20.25 15.68
N ILE A 245 14.75 19.77 16.42
CA ILE A 245 16.09 20.38 16.57
C ILE A 245 17.11 19.79 15.59
N GLY A 246 16.68 18.87 14.74
CA GLY A 246 17.51 18.19 13.75
C GLY A 246 18.55 17.27 14.39
N ALA A 247 19.72 17.19 13.76
CA ALA A 247 20.83 16.34 14.23
C ALA A 247 21.63 16.95 15.39
N ALA A 248 21.16 18.05 16.00
CA ALA A 248 21.86 18.68 17.09
C ALA A 248 21.89 17.79 18.34
N PRO A 249 23.01 17.73 19.09
CA PRO A 249 23.09 16.95 20.31
C PRO A 249 22.06 17.41 21.35
N ASN A 250 21.30 16.47 21.91
CA ASN A 250 20.28 16.73 22.93
C ASN A 250 20.36 15.75 24.11
N PRO A 251 21.49 15.70 24.85
CA PRO A 251 21.65 14.74 25.95
C PRO A 251 20.75 15.05 27.17
N ASP A 252 20.39 16.32 27.39
CA ASP A 252 19.71 16.78 28.61
C ASP A 252 18.27 17.26 28.38
N GLY A 253 17.79 17.21 27.14
CA GLY A 253 16.52 17.81 26.75
C GLY A 253 16.67 19.31 26.51
N VAL A 254 15.69 19.90 25.83
CA VAL A 254 15.70 21.32 25.50
C VAL A 254 14.32 21.93 25.44
N THR A 255 14.21 23.19 25.84
CA THR A 255 12.96 23.95 25.75
C THR A 255 13.04 24.93 24.59
N ILE A 256 12.03 24.90 23.73
CA ILE A 256 11.91 25.78 22.57
C ILE A 256 10.80 26.79 22.85
N ALA A 257 11.08 28.08 22.67
CA ALA A 257 10.08 29.12 22.80
C ALA A 257 9.20 29.17 21.56
N LEU A 258 7.90 29.38 21.73
CA LEU A 258 6.93 29.43 20.65
C LEU A 258 6.12 30.72 20.75
N THR A 259 5.90 31.35 19.61
CA THR A 259 5.05 32.54 19.48
C THR A 259 4.18 32.42 18.24
N THR A 260 3.05 33.11 18.24
CA THR A 260 2.21 33.31 17.06
C THR A 260 1.75 34.75 17.05
N THR A 261 1.69 35.33 15.86
CA THR A 261 1.16 36.70 15.66
C THR A 261 -0.24 36.69 15.08
N THR A 262 -0.81 35.50 14.83
CA THR A 262 -2.12 35.38 14.18
C THR A 262 -3.24 35.35 15.19
N GLU A 263 -4.16 36.30 15.06
CA GLU A 263 -5.36 36.35 15.89
C GLU A 263 -6.19 35.08 15.72
N GLY A 264 -6.66 34.53 16.84
CA GLY A 264 -7.44 33.30 16.84
C GLY A 264 -6.62 32.01 16.70
N VAL A 265 -5.28 32.09 16.67
CA VAL A 265 -4.38 30.93 16.81
C VAL A 265 -3.67 31.02 18.16
N THR A 266 -3.56 29.90 18.87
CA THR A 266 -2.87 29.84 20.16
C THR A 266 -1.95 28.63 20.21
N VAL A 267 -0.73 28.87 20.68
CA VAL A 267 0.31 27.86 20.94
C VAL A 267 0.75 27.98 22.39
N PRO A 268 1.24 26.89 23.03
CA PRO A 268 1.90 27.01 24.32
C PRO A 268 3.11 27.95 24.19
N PRO A 269 3.50 28.70 25.24
CA PRO A 269 4.62 29.65 25.16
C PRO A 269 5.98 28.97 24.95
N SER A 270 6.05 27.68 25.28
CA SER A 270 7.23 26.86 25.05
C SER A 270 6.87 25.38 24.98
N VAL A 271 7.72 24.59 24.35
CA VAL A 271 7.63 23.13 24.28
C VAL A 271 8.94 22.49 24.70
N PHE A 272 8.87 21.41 25.48
CA PHE A 272 10.04 20.65 25.93
C PHE A 272 10.29 19.44 25.03
N VAL A 273 11.47 19.37 24.43
CA VAL A 273 11.98 18.20 23.71
C VAL A 273 12.76 17.32 24.70
N PRO A 274 12.32 16.08 24.95
CA PRO A 274 12.98 15.20 25.92
C PRO A 274 14.43 14.86 25.54
N PRO A 275 15.27 14.50 26.53
CA PRO A 275 16.61 13.95 26.31
C PRO A 275 16.63 12.86 25.24
N GLY A 276 17.62 12.90 24.36
CA GLY A 276 17.84 11.95 23.27
C GLY A 276 16.85 12.03 22.11
N SER A 277 15.79 12.85 22.21
CA SER A 277 14.83 13.02 21.13
C SER A 277 15.28 14.13 20.16
N PRO A 278 15.17 13.92 18.83
CA PRO A 278 15.45 14.96 17.85
C PRO A 278 14.33 16.01 17.73
N GLY A 279 13.21 15.81 18.43
CA GLY A 279 12.07 16.72 18.42
C GLY A 279 10.87 16.20 19.20
N THR A 280 9.74 16.86 19.05
CA THR A 280 8.48 16.54 19.75
C THR A 280 7.29 17.14 19.00
N THR A 281 6.07 16.91 19.50
CA THR A 281 4.88 17.63 19.07
C THR A 281 4.40 18.62 20.12
N PHE A 282 3.54 19.55 19.70
CA PHE A 282 2.80 20.45 20.57
C PHE A 282 1.43 20.79 19.97
N PRO A 283 0.44 21.11 20.81
CA PRO A 283 -0.89 21.46 20.34
C PRO A 283 -0.93 22.90 19.81
N VAL A 284 -1.57 23.07 18.66
CA VAL A 284 -1.97 24.35 18.07
C VAL A 284 -3.49 24.43 18.13
N THR A 285 -4.02 25.41 18.85
CA THR A 285 -5.47 25.63 18.93
C THR A 285 -5.87 26.73 17.96
N VAL A 286 -6.83 26.44 17.09
CA VAL A 286 -7.37 27.42 16.14
C VAL A 286 -8.83 27.69 16.46
N SER A 287 -9.15 28.94 16.79
CA SER A 287 -10.52 29.38 17.08
C SER A 287 -11.42 29.22 15.86
N GLU A 288 -12.73 29.04 16.10
CA GLU A 288 -13.73 28.98 15.02
C GLU A 288 -13.81 30.28 14.21
N SER A 289 -13.46 31.42 14.83
CA SER A 289 -13.45 32.75 14.22
C SER A 289 -12.14 33.09 13.49
N ALA A 290 -11.16 32.19 13.46
CA ALA A 290 -9.89 32.45 12.81
C ALA A 290 -10.08 32.72 11.31
N SER A 291 -9.31 33.66 10.77
CA SER A 291 -9.33 33.97 9.34
C SER A 291 -8.79 32.79 8.54
N VAL A 292 -9.43 32.50 7.41
CA VAL A 292 -8.95 31.52 6.40
C VAL A 292 -8.40 32.20 5.15
N SER A 293 -8.46 33.54 5.11
CA SER A 293 -8.03 34.32 3.96
C SER A 293 -6.51 34.46 3.89
N GLU A 294 -5.82 34.31 5.02
CA GLU A 294 -4.37 34.38 5.13
C GLU A 294 -3.85 33.20 5.97
N PRO A 295 -2.70 32.61 5.63
CA PRO A 295 -2.07 31.60 6.47
C PRO A 295 -1.64 32.22 7.80
N ALA A 296 -1.85 31.50 8.90
CA ALA A 296 -1.32 31.87 10.19
C ALA A 296 0.20 31.67 10.25
N SER A 297 0.87 32.35 11.18
CA SER A 297 2.31 32.17 11.42
C SER A 297 2.58 31.67 12.83
N ILE A 298 3.44 30.67 12.93
CA ILE A 298 4.00 30.19 14.20
C ILE A 298 5.51 30.32 14.10
N THR A 299 6.11 30.98 15.08
CA THR A 299 7.56 31.11 15.18
C THR A 299 8.07 30.31 16.36
N ALA A 300 9.06 29.47 16.11
CA ALA A 300 9.81 28.77 17.13
C ALA A 300 11.21 29.34 17.25
N THR A 301 11.69 29.56 18.48
CA THR A 301 13.02 30.11 18.75
C THR A 301 13.80 29.20 19.68
N TRP A 302 14.99 28.81 19.24
CA TRP A 302 15.91 27.97 19.97
C TRP A 302 17.37 28.41 19.72
N ASN A 303 18.15 28.57 20.79
CA ASN A 303 19.56 29.03 20.73
C ASN A 303 19.77 30.29 19.87
N GLY A 304 18.83 31.24 19.93
CA GLY A 304 18.87 32.48 19.14
C GLY A 304 18.55 32.31 17.65
N THR A 305 18.26 31.09 17.19
CA THR A 305 17.77 30.80 15.84
C THR A 305 16.24 30.74 15.88
N SER A 306 15.59 31.36 14.89
CA SER A 306 14.13 31.31 14.75
C SER A 306 13.74 30.69 13.42
N VAL A 307 12.73 29.83 13.45
CA VAL A 307 12.05 29.28 12.28
C VAL A 307 10.59 29.70 12.35
N THR A 308 10.04 30.17 11.24
CA THR A 308 8.64 30.57 11.14
C THR A 308 7.96 29.69 10.09
N GLU A 309 6.88 29.04 10.50
CA GLU A 309 6.09 28.17 9.64
C GLU A 309 4.73 28.80 9.33
N SER A 310 4.29 28.64 8.07
CA SER A 310 2.99 29.10 7.61
C SER A 310 1.93 28.03 7.81
N LEU A 311 0.97 28.29 8.69
CA LEU A 311 -0.14 27.40 9.02
C LEU A 311 -1.37 27.77 8.18
N VAL A 312 -1.68 26.97 7.16
CA VAL A 312 -2.91 27.06 6.38
C VAL A 312 -4.10 26.65 7.24
N ILE A 313 -5.08 27.55 7.36
CA ILE A 313 -6.31 27.31 8.13
C ILE A 313 -7.45 26.91 7.18
N GLY A 314 -8.10 25.77 7.46
CA GLY A 314 -9.31 25.28 6.78
C GLY A 314 -10.60 25.49 7.57
#